data_AF-A0A919GKY1-F1
#
_entry.id   AF-A0A919GKY1-F1
#
_cell.length_a   1.000
_cell.length_b   1.000
_cell.length_c   1.000
_cell.angle_alpha   90.00
_cell.angle_beta   90.00
_cell.angle_gamma   90.00
#
_symmetry.space_group_name_H-M   'P 1'
#
loop_
_entity.id
_entity.type
_entity.pdbx_description
1 polymer ?
#
loop_
_entity_poly.entity_id
_entity_poly.type
_entity_poly.pdbx_seq_one_letter_code
_entity_poly.pdbx_strand_id
1 'polypeptide(L)'
;MAFDEKATSEQFSRSTVEEQDWQTWSRAPGVERAEPFGNTLANAQVTQGAKKGEQVNLAVFGMTPDSSLAPRPSKGEGLKKGGAGIVITREIADLGVEIGDVLTADRSGVRLKVVGLVDETVSYGHIGVVYADLDTWRHLHYGLPGDLPEAASRQATAVALTLKPGADVAVVEKATGTLAETKEATFDASPGYEAESSTMALIKGFLYVISALVVGAFFTVWTVQRKPEIALLKALGAPIGYILRDALAQVVAVLVGATALGTAVGLALGSAMIGKAPFSLSAPAVATSSGLLIVLGTVGAVVAVRHITAVDPLTALGATR
;
A
#
# COMPACT_ATOMS: atom_id res chain seq x y z
N MET A 1 13.38 7.64 -3.98
CA MET A 1 13.67 9.00 -4.53
C MET A 1 14.75 9.64 -3.67
N ALA A 2 15.47 10.65 -4.14
CA ALA A 2 16.36 11.43 -3.27
C ALA A 2 15.67 12.68 -2.73
N PHE A 3 15.71 12.86 -1.42
CA PHE A 3 15.13 13.99 -0.68
C PHE A 3 16.23 14.77 0.04
N ASP A 4 15.97 16.02 0.45
CA ASP A 4 16.87 16.78 1.35
C ASP A 4 17.10 15.96 2.64
N GLU A 5 18.36 15.75 3.02
CA GLU A 5 18.73 14.96 4.19
C GLU A 5 18.17 15.53 5.51
N LYS A 6 17.84 16.84 5.54
CA LYS A 6 17.23 17.50 6.69
C LYS A 6 15.75 17.15 6.86
N ALA A 7 15.10 16.66 5.81
CA ALA A 7 13.71 16.22 5.84
C ALA A 7 13.60 14.80 6.41
N THR A 8 13.65 14.68 7.74
CA THR A 8 13.64 13.39 8.45
C THR A 8 12.26 12.75 8.60
N SER A 9 11.18 13.47 8.29
CA SER A 9 9.81 12.96 8.25
C SER A 9 8.98 13.73 7.22
N GLU A 10 7.89 13.12 6.73
CA GLU A 10 6.98 13.75 5.75
C GLU A 10 7.76 14.33 4.56
N GLN A 11 8.69 13.55 3.99
CA GLN A 11 9.69 14.03 3.04
C GLN A 11 9.06 14.78 1.86
N PHE A 12 7.93 14.31 1.33
CA PHE A 12 7.22 15.00 0.26
C PHE A 12 6.69 16.41 0.60
N SER A 13 6.48 16.70 1.88
CA SER A 13 6.00 18.00 2.36
C SER A 13 7.14 18.91 2.84
N ARG A 14 8.26 18.33 3.28
CA ARG A 14 9.35 19.08 3.96
C ARG A 14 10.65 19.17 3.19
N SER A 15 10.85 18.29 2.21
CA SER A 15 12.05 18.27 1.39
C SER A 15 12.03 19.40 0.36
N THR A 16 13.17 20.04 0.16
CA THR A 16 13.42 20.98 -0.93
C THR A 16 14.78 20.67 -1.51
N VAL A 17 14.81 20.30 -2.79
CA VAL A 17 16.03 20.07 -3.56
C VAL A 17 16.17 21.14 -4.63
N GLU A 18 17.39 21.50 -4.97
CA GLU A 18 17.71 22.52 -5.97
C GLU A 18 18.23 21.93 -7.27
N GLU A 19 18.25 22.75 -8.32
CA GLU A 19 18.70 22.33 -9.65
C GLU A 19 20.10 21.73 -9.67
N GLN A 20 20.98 22.25 -8.82
CA GLN A 20 22.33 21.73 -8.69
C GLN A 20 22.34 20.28 -8.20
N ASP A 21 21.37 19.87 -7.39
CA ASP A 21 21.30 18.54 -6.81
C ASP A 21 20.99 17.49 -7.89
N TRP A 22 19.89 17.65 -8.65
CA TRP A 22 19.57 16.68 -9.69
C TRP A 22 20.57 16.72 -10.86
N GLN A 23 21.19 17.87 -11.15
CA GLN A 23 22.30 17.96 -12.09
C GLN A 23 23.52 17.16 -11.60
N THR A 24 23.83 17.22 -10.31
CA THR A 24 24.92 16.44 -9.71
C THR A 24 24.60 14.94 -9.73
N TRP A 25 23.38 14.56 -9.34
CA TRP A 25 22.89 13.18 -9.46
C TRP A 25 22.97 12.64 -10.88
N SER A 26 22.55 13.41 -11.89
CA SER A 26 22.55 12.96 -13.30
C SER A 26 23.95 12.64 -13.84
N ARG A 27 25.00 13.21 -13.25
CA ARG A 27 26.41 12.99 -13.64
C ARG A 27 27.10 11.90 -12.83
N ALA A 28 26.44 11.40 -11.79
CA ALA A 28 27.03 10.44 -10.89
C ALA A 28 27.16 9.05 -11.55
N PRO A 29 28.27 8.33 -11.29
CA PRO A 29 28.43 6.96 -11.78
C PRO A 29 27.28 6.05 -11.33
N GLY A 30 26.70 5.30 -12.26
CA GLY A 30 25.62 4.36 -11.96
C GLY A 30 24.21 4.96 -11.95
N VAL A 31 24.06 6.27 -12.12
CA VAL A 31 22.75 6.92 -12.29
C VAL A 31 22.39 6.96 -13.78
N GLU A 32 21.24 6.40 -14.15
CA GLU A 32 20.72 6.41 -15.52
C GLU A 32 19.82 7.62 -15.78
N ARG A 33 19.01 8.00 -14.79
CA ARG A 33 18.15 9.20 -14.83
C ARG A 33 18.12 9.83 -13.44
N ALA A 34 18.16 11.17 -13.41
CA ALA A 34 17.90 11.98 -12.23
C ALA A 34 17.00 13.13 -12.64
N GLU A 35 15.75 13.11 -12.19
CA GLU A 35 14.69 13.98 -12.70
C GLU A 35 14.02 14.72 -11.55
N PRO A 36 13.82 16.05 -11.64
CA PRO A 36 13.16 16.79 -10.58
C PRO A 36 11.68 16.38 -10.49
N PHE A 37 11.22 16.21 -9.25
CA PHE A 37 9.86 15.83 -8.94
C PHE A 37 9.29 16.75 -7.85
N GLY A 38 8.10 17.28 -8.10
CA GLY A 38 7.36 18.14 -7.18
C GLY A 38 6.11 17.45 -6.65
N ASN A 39 5.83 17.61 -5.36
CA ASN A 39 4.57 17.22 -4.76
C ASN A 39 3.96 18.41 -4.00
N THR A 40 2.66 18.66 -4.19
CA THR A 40 1.92 19.57 -3.32
C THR A 40 0.46 19.18 -3.28
N LEU A 41 -0.20 19.45 -2.15
CA LEU A 41 -1.66 19.44 -2.08
C LEU A 41 -2.19 20.83 -2.42
N ALA A 42 -3.25 20.89 -3.22
CA ALA A 42 -3.91 22.13 -3.58
C ALA A 42 -5.43 21.94 -3.59
N ASN A 43 -6.16 23.02 -3.26
CA ASN A 43 -7.59 23.09 -3.46
C ASN A 43 -7.85 23.89 -4.74
N ALA A 44 -8.86 23.48 -5.51
CA ALA A 44 -9.26 24.18 -6.71
C ALA A 44 -10.78 24.11 -6.90
N GLN A 45 -11.29 25.03 -7.72
CA GLN A 45 -12.68 25.03 -8.15
C GLN A 45 -12.77 24.93 -9.68
N VAL A 46 -13.72 24.14 -10.19
CA VAL A 46 -14.04 24.13 -11.62
C VAL A 46 -14.68 25.46 -11.99
N THR A 47 -13.99 26.30 -12.76
CA THR A 47 -14.48 27.64 -13.15
C THR A 47 -15.07 27.68 -14.55
N GLN A 48 -14.67 26.74 -15.41
CA GLN A 48 -15.22 26.53 -16.76
C GLN A 48 -15.31 25.03 -16.99
N GLY A 49 -16.46 24.52 -17.44
CA GLY A 49 -16.60 23.08 -17.68
C GLY A 49 -17.94 22.49 -17.30
N ALA A 50 -18.02 21.16 -17.36
CA ALA A 50 -19.23 20.38 -17.10
C ALA A 50 -19.78 20.59 -15.67
N LYS A 51 -18.88 20.74 -14.69
CA LYS A 51 -19.21 20.87 -13.26
C LYS A 51 -18.84 22.22 -12.67
N LYS A 52 -19.13 23.32 -13.37
CA LYS A 52 -18.80 24.67 -12.89
C LYS A 52 -19.31 24.92 -11.46
N GLY A 53 -18.40 25.36 -10.58
CA GLY A 53 -18.65 25.61 -9.17
C GLY A 53 -18.20 24.48 -8.23
N GLU A 54 -17.96 23.28 -8.76
CA GLU A 54 -17.50 22.11 -7.99
C GLU A 54 -16.11 22.38 -7.39
N GLN A 55 -15.94 22.02 -6.12
CA GLN A 55 -14.67 22.11 -5.41
C GLN A 55 -13.97 20.76 -5.44
N VAL A 56 -12.68 20.77 -5.75
CA VAL A 56 -11.86 19.58 -5.87
C VAL A 56 -10.56 19.74 -5.10
N ASN A 57 -10.15 18.66 -4.43
CA ASN A 57 -8.85 18.56 -3.79
C ASN A 57 -7.90 17.84 -4.73
N LEU A 58 -6.72 18.40 -4.94
CA LEU A 58 -5.74 17.93 -5.91
C LEU A 58 -4.44 17.56 -5.20
N ALA A 59 -3.97 16.34 -5.41
CA ALA A 59 -2.60 15.96 -5.14
C ALA A 59 -1.78 16.18 -6.42
N VAL A 60 -1.04 17.29 -6.48
CA VAL A 60 -0.37 17.74 -7.69
C VAL A 60 1.03 17.14 -7.74
N PHE A 61 1.29 16.34 -8.77
CA PHE A 61 2.59 15.74 -9.05
C PHE A 61 3.23 16.50 -10.23
N GLY A 62 4.24 17.30 -9.92
CA GLY A 62 4.99 18.12 -10.87
C GLY A 62 6.21 17.39 -11.42
N MET A 63 6.39 17.40 -12.74
CA MET A 63 7.54 16.77 -13.39
C MET A 63 7.84 17.40 -14.74
N THR A 64 8.97 17.06 -15.35
CA THR A 64 9.21 17.46 -16.75
C THR A 64 8.34 16.60 -17.68
N PRO A 65 7.79 17.15 -18.78
CA PRO A 65 6.95 16.39 -19.71
C PRO A 65 7.62 15.16 -20.36
N ASP A 66 8.95 15.15 -20.44
CA ASP A 66 9.79 14.07 -20.97
C ASP A 66 10.30 13.11 -19.87
N SER A 67 9.91 13.33 -18.62
CA SER A 67 10.30 12.48 -17.49
C SER A 67 9.82 11.05 -17.69
N SER A 68 10.59 10.09 -17.16
CA SER A 68 10.14 8.70 -17.03
C SER A 68 8.87 8.54 -16.20
N LEU A 69 8.61 9.49 -15.31
CA LEU A 69 7.43 9.53 -14.45
C LEU A 69 6.21 10.16 -15.13
N ALA A 70 6.40 10.86 -16.25
CA ALA A 70 5.31 11.52 -16.96
C ALA A 70 4.34 10.47 -17.51
N PRO A 71 3.06 10.50 -17.09
CA PRO A 71 2.12 9.48 -17.51
C PRO A 71 1.75 9.66 -18.98
N ARG A 72 1.45 8.55 -19.64
CA ARG A 72 0.82 8.57 -20.95
C ARG A 72 -0.70 8.56 -20.75
N PRO A 73 -1.42 9.64 -21.10
CA PRO A 73 -2.86 9.66 -20.93
C PRO A 73 -3.52 8.64 -21.84
N SER A 74 -4.57 7.98 -21.35
CA SER A 74 -5.42 7.08 -22.14
C SER A 74 -6.34 7.87 -23.09
N LYS A 75 -6.66 9.12 -22.74
CA LYS A 75 -7.44 10.06 -23.56
C LYS A 75 -6.87 11.47 -23.47
N GLY A 76 -6.94 12.21 -24.58
CA GLY A 76 -6.48 13.59 -24.66
C GLY A 76 -4.98 13.70 -24.93
N GLU A 77 -4.37 14.79 -24.44
CA GLU A 77 -2.97 15.14 -24.66
C GLU A 77 -2.14 14.98 -23.39
N GLY A 78 -0.86 14.68 -23.55
CA GLY A 78 0.11 14.62 -22.45
C GLY A 78 0.52 16.01 -21.96
N LEU A 79 1.39 16.03 -20.93
CA LEU A 79 1.96 17.26 -20.39
C LEU A 79 2.75 18.03 -21.46
N LYS A 80 2.74 19.36 -21.34
CA LYS A 80 3.54 20.27 -22.18
C LYS A 80 4.26 21.26 -21.27
N LYS A 81 5.49 21.63 -21.65
CA LYS A 81 6.33 22.54 -20.86
C LYS A 81 5.74 23.96 -20.86
N GLY A 82 5.63 24.59 -19.69
CA GLY A 82 5.17 25.98 -19.56
C GLY A 82 3.71 26.20 -19.94
N GLY A 83 2.94 25.13 -20.11
CA GLY A 83 1.49 25.20 -20.26
C GLY A 83 0.84 24.81 -18.94
N ALA A 84 -0.10 25.60 -18.46
CA ALA A 84 -0.92 25.26 -17.28
C ALA A 84 -1.93 24.12 -17.56
N GLY A 85 -1.52 23.14 -18.37
CA GLY A 85 -2.27 21.94 -18.70
C GLY A 85 -2.00 20.85 -17.67
N ILE A 86 -3.06 20.27 -17.13
CA ILE A 86 -2.99 19.16 -16.17
C ILE A 86 -3.58 17.89 -16.80
N VAL A 87 -2.99 16.75 -16.44
CA VAL A 87 -3.52 15.43 -16.74
C VAL A 87 -4.12 14.87 -15.47
N ILE A 88 -5.41 14.55 -15.50
CA ILE A 88 -6.15 14.06 -14.34
C ILE A 88 -6.16 12.52 -14.28
N THR A 89 -6.37 11.96 -13.10
CA THR A 89 -6.62 10.51 -12.93
C THR A 89 -8.10 10.18 -12.88
N ARG A 90 -8.42 8.88 -12.81
CA ARG A 90 -9.80 8.40 -12.71
C ARG A 90 -10.54 8.99 -11.51
N GLU A 91 -9.88 9.16 -10.36
CA GLU A 91 -10.48 9.76 -9.15
C GLU A 91 -11.04 11.16 -9.39
N ILE A 92 -10.28 12.00 -10.10
CA ILE A 92 -10.69 13.37 -10.39
C ILE A 92 -11.78 13.38 -11.46
N ALA A 93 -11.71 12.47 -12.43
CA ALA A 93 -12.74 12.31 -13.45
C ALA A 93 -14.08 11.84 -12.87
N ASP A 94 -14.05 10.96 -11.86
CA ASP A 94 -15.26 10.44 -11.20
C ASP A 94 -15.99 11.52 -10.37
N LEU A 95 -15.32 12.63 -10.04
CA LEU A 95 -15.96 13.85 -9.51
C LEU A 95 -16.72 14.66 -10.59
N GLY A 96 -16.65 14.23 -11.85
CA GLY A 96 -17.29 14.86 -13.00
C GLY A 96 -16.43 15.93 -13.67
N VAL A 97 -15.12 15.97 -13.40
CA VAL A 97 -14.17 16.81 -14.12
C VAL A 97 -13.83 16.16 -15.46
N GLU A 98 -13.95 16.91 -16.55
CA GLU A 98 -13.74 16.38 -17.91
C GLU A 98 -12.56 17.05 -18.63
N ILE A 99 -12.05 16.39 -19.68
CA ILE A 99 -11.05 16.99 -20.56
C ILE A 99 -11.65 18.23 -21.23
N GLY A 100 -10.94 19.35 -21.16
CA GLY A 100 -11.41 20.66 -21.63
C GLY A 100 -11.87 21.59 -20.51
N ASP A 101 -12.17 21.05 -19.33
CA ASP A 101 -12.50 21.86 -18.16
C ASP A 101 -11.30 22.72 -17.71
N VAL A 102 -11.61 23.80 -17.00
CA VAL A 102 -10.61 24.66 -16.36
C VAL A 102 -10.92 24.77 -14.88
N LEU A 103 -9.94 24.35 -14.08
CA LEU A 103 -9.91 24.48 -12.65
C LEU A 103 -9.10 25.73 -12.29
N THR A 104 -9.50 26.45 -11.26
CA THR A 104 -8.70 27.55 -10.71
C THR A 104 -8.30 27.16 -9.30
N ALA A 105 -7.00 27.13 -9.03
CA ALA A 105 -6.47 26.85 -7.70
C ALA A 105 -6.81 28.00 -6.74
N ASP A 106 -7.35 27.70 -5.57
CA ASP A 106 -8.00 28.68 -4.69
C ASP A 106 -7.02 29.73 -4.16
N ARG A 107 -5.83 29.31 -3.73
CA ARG A 107 -4.82 30.20 -3.12
C ARG A 107 -3.98 30.96 -4.14
N SER A 108 -3.55 30.28 -5.21
CA SER A 108 -2.67 30.87 -6.21
C SER A 108 -3.42 31.55 -7.34
N GLY A 109 -4.69 31.25 -7.57
CA GLY A 109 -5.44 31.73 -8.73
C GLY A 109 -4.96 31.13 -10.07
N VAL A 110 -4.04 30.18 -10.05
CA VAL A 110 -3.51 29.52 -11.25
C VAL A 110 -4.63 28.76 -11.94
N ARG A 111 -4.81 29.02 -13.23
CA ARG A 111 -5.81 28.34 -14.08
C ARG A 111 -5.21 27.08 -14.67
N LEU A 112 -5.78 25.94 -14.31
CA LEU A 112 -5.37 24.60 -14.71
C LEU A 112 -6.34 24.05 -15.75
N LYS A 113 -5.91 23.90 -17.01
CA LYS A 113 -6.71 23.31 -18.07
C LYS A 113 -6.55 21.79 -18.06
N VAL A 114 -7.64 21.04 -18.03
CA VAL A 114 -7.60 19.59 -18.15
C VAL A 114 -7.32 19.21 -19.60
N VAL A 115 -6.16 18.61 -19.87
CA VAL A 115 -5.73 18.26 -21.23
C VAL A 115 -5.77 16.77 -21.51
N GLY A 116 -5.71 15.93 -20.47
CA GLY A 116 -5.72 14.48 -20.62
C GLY A 116 -6.23 13.76 -19.38
N LEU A 117 -6.52 12.48 -19.56
CA LEU A 117 -6.97 11.55 -18.53
C LEU A 117 -6.10 10.31 -18.53
N VAL A 118 -5.65 9.89 -17.35
CA VAL A 118 -5.10 8.56 -17.10
C VAL A 118 -6.22 7.70 -16.50
N ASP A 119 -6.54 6.59 -17.17
CA ASP A 119 -7.62 5.69 -16.75
C ASP A 119 -7.15 4.69 -15.68
N GLU A 120 -6.51 5.22 -14.64
CA GLU A 120 -6.06 4.47 -13.47
C GLU A 120 -6.49 5.22 -12.22
N THR A 121 -6.84 4.45 -11.19
CA THR A 121 -7.16 4.94 -9.85
C THR A 121 -5.83 5.15 -9.10
N VAL A 122 -5.37 6.40 -9.06
CA VAL A 122 -4.21 6.86 -8.28
C VAL A 122 -4.60 7.96 -7.30
N SER A 123 -4.30 7.75 -6.02
CA SER A 123 -4.48 8.74 -4.95
C SER A 123 -3.22 8.90 -4.11
N TYR A 124 -3.11 10.05 -3.45
CA TYR A 124 -2.05 10.39 -2.50
C TYR A 124 -2.69 11.01 -1.27
N GLY A 125 -2.58 10.33 -0.12
CA GLY A 125 -3.30 10.72 1.10
C GLY A 125 -4.83 10.76 0.92
N HIS A 126 -5.40 9.84 0.15
CA HIS A 126 -6.82 9.79 -0.27
C HIS A 126 -7.31 10.99 -1.11
N ILE A 127 -6.38 11.79 -1.64
CA ILE A 127 -6.69 12.87 -2.56
C ILE A 127 -6.34 12.41 -3.98
N GLY A 128 -7.22 12.69 -4.95
CA GLY A 128 -6.99 12.32 -6.35
C GLY A 128 -5.75 13.02 -6.92
N VAL A 129 -4.94 12.26 -7.67
CA VAL A 129 -3.71 12.78 -8.25
C VAL A 129 -3.99 13.54 -9.55
N VAL A 130 -3.30 14.66 -9.73
CA VAL A 130 -3.18 15.34 -11.02
C VAL A 130 -1.71 15.52 -11.35
N TYR A 131 -1.38 15.29 -12.61
CA TYR A 131 -0.03 15.51 -13.13
C TYR A 131 0.03 16.88 -13.78
N ALA A 132 1.10 17.61 -13.50
CA ALA A 132 1.35 18.93 -14.05
C ALA A 132 2.81 19.02 -14.49
N ASP A 133 3.11 19.98 -15.38
CA ASP A 133 4.50 20.32 -15.61
C ASP A 133 5.11 20.97 -14.36
N LEU A 134 6.43 20.82 -14.20
CA LEU A 134 7.13 21.27 -12.99
C LEU A 134 6.96 22.77 -12.71
N ASP A 135 6.82 23.60 -13.75
CA ASP A 135 6.61 25.03 -13.59
C ASP A 135 5.21 25.34 -13.04
N THR A 136 4.16 24.71 -13.57
CA THR A 136 2.81 24.79 -13.01
C THR A 136 2.78 24.33 -11.56
N TRP A 137 3.47 23.23 -11.23
CA TRP A 137 3.57 22.76 -9.85
C TRP A 137 4.21 23.81 -8.93
N ARG A 138 5.28 24.49 -9.33
CA ARG A 138 5.92 25.55 -8.52
C ARG A 138 4.97 26.70 -8.22
N HIS A 139 4.22 27.18 -9.22
CA HIS A 139 3.22 28.23 -9.00
C HIS A 139 2.15 27.80 -7.98
N LEU A 140 1.74 26.53 -8.00
CA LEU A 140 0.81 25.97 -7.02
C LEU A 140 1.45 25.82 -5.64
N HIS A 141 2.69 25.32 -5.57
CA HIS A 141 3.40 25.07 -4.32
C HIS A 141 3.70 26.38 -3.55
N TYR A 142 4.18 27.41 -4.24
CA TYR A 142 4.45 28.72 -3.61
C TYR A 142 3.22 29.62 -3.54
N GLY A 143 2.11 29.24 -4.16
CA GLY A 143 0.86 29.99 -4.09
C GLY A 143 0.87 31.30 -4.89
N LEU A 144 1.63 31.38 -5.99
CA LEU A 144 1.84 32.61 -6.76
C LEU A 144 1.28 32.47 -8.19
N PRO A 145 0.38 33.36 -8.66
CA PRO A 145 -0.11 33.37 -10.04
C PRO A 145 0.84 34.03 -11.04
N GLY A 146 1.78 34.84 -10.56
CA GLY A 146 2.74 35.60 -11.37
C GLY A 146 4.12 34.98 -11.39
N ASP A 147 5.11 35.78 -11.77
CA ASP A 147 6.49 35.30 -11.90
C ASP A 147 7.01 34.69 -10.59
N LEU A 148 7.57 33.49 -10.70
CA LEU A 148 8.25 32.82 -9.60
C LEU A 148 9.57 33.55 -9.29
N PRO A 149 9.91 33.74 -7.99
CA PRO A 149 11.26 34.13 -7.61
C PRO A 149 12.31 33.17 -8.21
N GLU A 150 13.50 33.68 -8.56
CA GLU A 150 14.56 32.86 -9.17
C GLU A 150 14.93 31.64 -8.31
N ALA A 151 14.92 31.77 -6.99
CA ALA A 151 15.16 30.65 -6.08
C ALA A 151 14.07 29.56 -6.22
N ALA A 152 12.80 29.95 -6.32
CA ALA A 152 11.66 29.03 -6.43
C ALA A 152 11.61 28.33 -7.80
N SER A 153 12.07 29.00 -8.87
CA SER A 153 12.08 28.43 -10.23
C SER A 153 13.10 27.31 -10.43
N ARG A 154 13.97 27.07 -9.45
CA ARG A 154 14.98 26.00 -9.45
C ARG A 154 14.80 24.99 -8.32
N GLN A 155 13.65 25.01 -7.64
CA GLN A 155 13.36 24.09 -6.55
C GLN A 155 12.41 22.97 -6.99
N ALA A 156 12.51 21.83 -6.32
CA ALA A 156 11.62 20.68 -6.42
C ALA A 156 11.51 20.02 -5.04
N THR A 157 10.56 19.09 -4.88
CA THR A 157 10.42 18.33 -3.64
C THR A 157 11.49 17.25 -3.52
N ALA A 158 11.78 16.55 -4.62
CA ALA A 158 12.65 15.39 -4.64
C ALA A 158 13.33 15.21 -6.02
N VAL A 159 14.32 14.33 -6.07
CA VAL A 159 14.92 13.84 -7.30
C VAL A 159 14.49 12.39 -7.53
N ALA A 160 13.79 12.12 -8.61
CA ALA A 160 13.48 10.78 -9.07
C ALA A 160 14.72 10.15 -9.71
N LEU A 161 15.19 9.04 -9.14
CA LEU A 161 16.41 8.36 -9.55
C LEU A 161 16.10 7.02 -10.21
N THR A 162 16.75 6.77 -11.35
CA THR A 162 16.90 5.42 -11.92
C THR A 162 18.36 5.02 -11.78
N LEU A 163 18.63 3.99 -10.98
CA LEU A 163 19.98 3.53 -10.65
C LEU A 163 20.27 2.18 -11.29
N LYS A 164 21.51 1.99 -11.74
CA LYS A 164 22.02 0.67 -12.11
C LYS A 164 22.15 -0.20 -10.86
N PRO A 165 21.98 -1.53 -10.98
CA PRO A 165 22.25 -2.45 -9.88
C PRO A 165 23.66 -2.24 -9.30
N GLY A 166 23.75 -2.05 -7.99
CA GLY A 166 25.02 -1.86 -7.28
C GLY A 166 25.65 -0.47 -7.42
N ALA A 167 24.91 0.55 -7.88
CA ALA A 167 25.39 1.93 -7.85
C ALA A 167 25.67 2.39 -6.40
N ASP A 168 26.86 2.96 -6.19
CA ASP A 168 27.21 3.59 -4.92
C ASP A 168 26.73 5.04 -4.93
N VAL A 169 25.79 5.35 -4.03
CA VAL A 169 25.14 6.66 -3.93
C VAL A 169 25.73 7.55 -2.85
N ALA A 170 26.51 6.99 -1.91
CA ALA A 170 26.92 7.69 -0.69
C ALA A 170 27.77 8.95 -0.95
N VAL A 171 28.59 8.91 -2.00
CA VAL A 171 29.41 10.06 -2.43
C VAL A 171 28.53 11.20 -2.93
N VAL A 172 27.48 10.88 -3.68
CA VAL A 172 26.56 11.87 -4.27
C VAL A 172 25.68 12.46 -3.19
N GLU A 173 25.13 11.61 -2.33
CA GLU A 173 24.30 12.01 -1.17
C GLU A 173 25.01 13.07 -0.32
N LYS A 174 26.28 12.82 0.01
CA LYS A 174 27.10 13.77 0.77
C LYS A 174 27.40 15.07 0.01
N ALA A 175 27.53 15.00 -1.32
CA ALA A 175 27.84 16.16 -2.14
C ALA A 175 26.63 17.09 -2.32
N THR A 176 25.42 16.52 -2.37
CA THR A 176 24.16 17.24 -2.57
C THR A 176 23.42 17.52 -1.26
N GLY A 177 23.80 16.89 -0.14
CA GLY A 177 23.02 16.96 1.10
C GLY A 177 21.64 16.32 0.94
N THR A 178 21.54 15.27 0.12
CA THR A 178 20.30 14.55 -0.13
C THR A 178 20.44 13.09 0.25
N LEU A 179 19.36 12.43 0.66
CA LEU A 179 19.31 11.01 0.97
C LEU A 179 18.47 10.27 -0.07
N ALA A 180 19.06 9.26 -0.73
CA ALA A 180 18.39 8.43 -1.72
C ALA A 180 17.66 7.27 -1.03
N GLU A 181 16.33 7.37 -1.03
CA GLU A 181 15.44 6.37 -0.48
C GLU A 181 15.03 5.32 -1.51
N THR A 182 14.82 4.10 -1.02
CA THR A 182 14.20 3.02 -1.80
C THR A 182 12.76 3.36 -2.17
N LYS A 183 12.19 2.59 -3.10
CA LYS A 183 10.78 2.78 -3.49
C LYS A 183 9.85 2.52 -2.29
N GLU A 184 10.16 1.51 -1.49
CA GLU A 184 9.44 1.11 -0.30
C GLU A 184 9.47 2.21 0.76
N ALA A 185 10.65 2.72 1.10
CA ALA A 185 10.79 3.84 2.05
C ALA A 185 10.11 5.12 1.55
N THR A 186 10.08 5.34 0.23
CA THR A 186 9.34 6.47 -0.37
C THR A 186 7.82 6.34 -0.14
N PHE A 187 7.25 5.12 -0.06
CA PHE A 187 5.84 4.96 0.30
C PHE A 187 5.57 5.33 1.76
N ASP A 188 6.47 4.98 2.67
CA ASP A 188 6.35 5.32 4.09
C ASP A 188 6.37 6.85 4.32
N ALA A 189 7.05 7.60 3.43
CA ALA A 189 7.03 9.05 3.44
C ALA A 189 5.72 9.69 2.97
N SER A 190 4.80 8.91 2.39
CA SER A 190 3.47 9.39 1.99
C SER A 190 2.59 9.67 3.23
N PRO A 191 1.82 10.78 3.24
CA PRO A 191 0.95 11.13 4.35
C PRO A 191 0.04 9.98 4.77
N GLY A 192 0.12 9.58 6.04
CA GLY A 192 -0.75 8.57 6.66
C GLY A 192 -0.43 7.11 6.32
N TYR A 193 0.45 6.82 5.34
CA TYR A 193 0.67 5.45 4.86
C TYR A 193 1.22 4.52 5.96
N GLU A 194 2.25 4.95 6.69
CA GLU A 194 2.84 4.16 7.77
C GLU A 194 1.83 3.90 8.90
N ALA A 195 1.11 4.93 9.33
CA ALA A 195 0.12 4.84 10.39
C ALA A 195 -1.04 3.90 10.04
N GLU A 196 -1.55 4.01 8.80
CA GLU A 196 -2.61 3.13 8.30
C GLU A 196 -2.12 1.69 8.14
N SER A 197 -0.95 1.50 7.51
CA SER A 197 -0.35 0.18 7.31
C SER A 197 -0.05 -0.53 8.62
N SER A 198 0.44 0.21 9.62
CA SER A 198 0.70 -0.30 10.98
C SER A 198 -0.60 -0.73 11.68
N THR A 199 -1.64 0.12 11.62
CA THR A 199 -2.97 -0.22 12.17
C THR A 199 -3.54 -1.47 11.50
N MET A 200 -3.41 -1.57 10.17
CA MET A 200 -3.90 -2.70 9.41
C MET A 200 -3.10 -3.99 9.68
N ALA A 201 -1.78 -3.87 9.91
CA ALA A 201 -0.94 -4.98 10.36
C ALA A 201 -1.34 -5.46 11.76
N LEU A 202 -1.64 -4.54 12.69
CA LEU A 202 -2.10 -4.86 14.04
C LEU A 202 -3.43 -5.63 14.02
N ILE A 203 -4.42 -5.15 13.26
CA ILE A 203 -5.72 -5.82 13.11
C ILE A 203 -5.53 -7.24 12.54
N LYS A 204 -4.73 -7.38 11.46
CA LYS A 204 -4.42 -8.71 10.88
C LYS A 204 -3.75 -9.63 11.91
N GLY A 205 -2.75 -9.13 12.64
CA GLY A 205 -2.06 -9.89 13.68
C GLY A 205 -3.02 -10.38 14.77
N PHE A 206 -3.91 -9.51 15.24
CA PHE A 206 -4.91 -9.86 16.24
C PHE A 206 -5.91 -10.91 15.73
N LEU A 207 -6.37 -10.77 14.49
CA LEU A 207 -7.23 -11.78 13.85
C LEU A 207 -6.55 -13.14 13.74
N TYR A 208 -5.25 -13.18 13.42
CA TYR A 208 -4.50 -14.43 13.39
C TYR A 208 -4.35 -15.07 14.78
N VAL A 209 -4.08 -14.26 15.82
CA VAL A 209 -3.99 -14.75 17.21
C VAL A 209 -5.33 -15.30 17.68
N ILE A 210 -6.43 -14.56 17.49
CA ILE A 210 -7.77 -15.04 17.85
C ILE A 210 -8.12 -16.31 17.09
N SER A 211 -7.83 -16.36 15.79
CA SER A 211 -8.08 -17.56 14.98
C SER A 211 -7.35 -18.77 15.53
N ALA A 212 -6.07 -18.64 15.89
CA ALA A 212 -5.29 -19.72 16.50
C ALA A 212 -5.88 -20.18 17.84
N LEU A 213 -6.31 -19.24 18.69
CA LEU A 213 -6.93 -19.53 19.99
C LEU A 213 -8.27 -20.25 19.83
N VAL A 214 -9.15 -19.76 18.94
CA VAL A 214 -10.47 -20.34 18.68
C VAL A 214 -10.32 -21.76 18.10
N VAL A 215 -9.42 -21.95 17.14
CA VAL A 215 -9.11 -23.27 16.57
C VAL A 215 -8.57 -24.22 17.64
N GLY A 216 -7.62 -23.76 18.46
CA GLY A 216 -7.08 -24.55 19.57
C GLY A 216 -8.15 -24.96 20.57
N ALA A 217 -9.02 -24.04 20.97
CA ALA A 217 -10.14 -24.31 21.88
C ALA A 217 -11.14 -25.30 21.27
N PHE A 218 -11.49 -25.15 19.99
CA PHE A 218 -12.38 -26.06 19.27
C PHE A 218 -11.82 -27.49 19.25
N PHE A 219 -10.56 -27.66 18.85
CA PHE A 219 -9.93 -28.97 18.83
C PHE A 219 -9.68 -29.54 20.23
N THR A 220 -9.52 -28.70 21.25
CA THR A 220 -9.51 -29.14 22.65
C THR A 220 -10.84 -29.81 23.01
N VAL A 221 -11.95 -29.11 22.79
CA VAL A 221 -13.29 -29.63 23.09
C VAL A 221 -13.58 -30.90 22.25
N TRP A 222 -13.26 -30.87 20.96
CA TRP A 222 -13.42 -32.02 20.07
C TRP A 222 -12.64 -33.24 20.55
N THR A 223 -11.38 -33.06 20.94
CA THR A 223 -10.52 -34.15 21.43
C THR A 223 -11.02 -34.68 22.77
N VAL A 224 -11.53 -33.82 23.66
CA VAL A 224 -12.15 -34.24 24.93
C VAL A 224 -13.40 -35.10 24.67
N GLN A 225 -14.25 -34.71 23.72
CA GLN A 225 -15.46 -35.46 23.38
C GLN A 225 -15.14 -36.84 22.79
N ARG A 226 -14.00 -36.99 22.07
CA ARG A 226 -13.52 -38.27 21.52
C ARG A 226 -12.73 -39.14 22.51
N LYS A 227 -12.58 -38.75 23.78
CA LYS A 227 -11.84 -39.53 24.79
C LYS A 227 -12.28 -41.00 24.90
N PRO A 228 -13.59 -41.35 24.91
CA PRO A 228 -14.02 -42.74 25.02
C PRO A 228 -13.57 -43.61 23.84
N GLU A 229 -13.63 -43.06 22.62
CA GLU A 229 -13.17 -43.71 21.39
C GLU A 229 -11.65 -43.94 21.43
N ILE A 230 -10.89 -42.92 21.86
CA ILE A 230 -9.44 -43.01 22.03
C ILE A 230 -9.07 -44.06 23.09
N ALA A 231 -9.81 -44.12 24.19
CA ALA A 231 -9.60 -45.12 25.25
C ALA A 231 -9.86 -46.55 24.75
N LEU A 232 -10.91 -46.76 23.95
CA LEU A 232 -11.20 -48.04 23.31
C LEU A 232 -10.07 -48.47 22.37
N LEU A 233 -9.58 -47.56 21.51
CA LEU A 233 -8.46 -47.84 20.61
C LEU A 233 -7.17 -48.21 21.38
N LYS A 234 -6.88 -47.51 22.49
CA LYS A 234 -5.76 -47.86 23.37
C LYS A 234 -5.95 -49.25 24.02
N ALA A 235 -7.17 -49.59 24.45
CA ALA A 235 -7.49 -50.90 25.02
C ALA A 235 -7.34 -52.05 24.01
N LEU A 236 -7.55 -51.76 22.72
CA LEU A 236 -7.31 -52.70 21.61
C LEU A 236 -5.85 -52.76 21.16
N GLY A 237 -4.93 -52.04 21.82
CA GLY A 237 -3.49 -52.09 21.56
C GLY A 237 -2.99 -51.08 20.52
N ALA A 238 -3.77 -50.08 20.13
CA ALA A 238 -3.31 -49.07 19.19
C ALA A 238 -2.15 -48.22 19.78
N PRO A 239 -1.06 -48.00 19.04
CA PRO A 239 0.06 -47.19 19.52
C PRO A 239 -0.33 -45.71 19.59
N ILE A 240 0.15 -44.99 20.61
CA ILE A 240 -0.15 -43.56 20.81
C ILE A 240 0.22 -42.71 19.58
N GLY A 241 1.29 -43.06 18.88
CA GLY A 241 1.71 -42.38 17.67
C GLY A 241 0.71 -42.51 16.50
N TYR A 242 -0.03 -43.62 16.43
CA TYR A 242 -1.11 -43.78 15.44
C TYR A 242 -2.27 -42.84 15.75
N ILE A 243 -2.71 -42.81 17.01
CA ILE A 243 -3.81 -41.94 17.47
C ILE A 243 -3.48 -40.47 17.26
N LEU A 244 -2.24 -40.06 17.54
CA LEU A 244 -1.79 -38.68 17.36
C LEU A 244 -1.77 -38.28 15.87
N ARG A 245 -1.27 -39.16 14.99
CA ARG A 245 -1.23 -38.90 13.54
C ARG A 245 -2.62 -38.83 12.93
N ASP A 246 -3.52 -39.72 13.34
CA ASP A 246 -4.93 -39.69 12.89
C ASP A 246 -5.62 -38.39 13.31
N ALA A 247 -5.51 -38.01 14.59
CA ALA A 247 -6.08 -36.77 15.09
C ALA A 247 -5.52 -35.54 14.38
N LEU A 248 -4.20 -35.47 14.17
CA LEU A 248 -3.57 -34.36 13.45
C LEU A 248 -3.93 -34.33 11.96
N ALA A 249 -4.08 -35.49 11.31
CA ALA A 249 -4.53 -35.56 9.92
C ALA A 249 -5.97 -35.03 9.78
N GLN A 250 -6.87 -35.39 10.70
CA GLN A 250 -8.24 -34.87 10.74
C GLN A 250 -8.26 -33.36 10.97
N VAL A 251 -7.46 -32.85 11.92
CA VAL A 251 -7.29 -31.42 12.17
C VAL A 251 -6.88 -30.68 10.90
N VAL A 252 -5.82 -31.16 10.23
CA VAL A 252 -5.30 -30.51 9.02
C VAL A 252 -6.32 -30.58 7.89
N ALA A 253 -7.00 -31.71 7.70
CA ALA A 253 -8.05 -31.85 6.69
C ALA A 253 -9.20 -30.87 6.91
N VAL A 254 -9.68 -30.74 8.15
CA VAL A 254 -10.73 -29.78 8.51
C VAL A 254 -10.24 -28.34 8.32
N LEU A 255 -9.02 -28.02 8.74
CA LEU A 255 -8.45 -26.68 8.56
C LEU A 255 -8.32 -26.32 7.09
N VAL A 256 -7.76 -27.20 6.26
CA VAL A 256 -7.64 -26.98 4.82
C VAL A 256 -9.02 -26.78 4.19
N GLY A 257 -10.01 -27.62 4.51
CA GLY A 257 -11.37 -27.50 3.99
C GLY A 257 -12.05 -26.20 4.42
N ALA A 258 -11.98 -25.85 5.71
CA ALA A 258 -12.57 -24.64 6.25
C ALA A 258 -11.89 -23.38 5.71
N THR A 259 -10.56 -23.38 5.61
CA THR A 259 -9.79 -22.27 5.02
C THR A 259 -10.12 -22.14 3.54
N ALA A 260 -10.18 -23.23 2.76
CA ALA A 260 -10.55 -23.17 1.35
C ALA A 260 -11.96 -22.59 1.16
N LEU A 261 -12.94 -23.04 1.95
CA LEU A 261 -14.29 -22.51 1.93
C LEU A 261 -14.34 -21.03 2.34
N GLY A 262 -13.65 -20.66 3.42
CA GLY A 262 -13.56 -19.27 3.90
C GLY A 262 -12.89 -18.35 2.88
N THR A 263 -11.82 -18.81 2.23
CA THR A 263 -11.17 -18.10 1.13
C THR A 263 -12.12 -17.94 -0.06
N ALA A 264 -12.88 -18.98 -0.44
CA ALA A 264 -13.86 -18.88 -1.52
C ALA A 264 -14.94 -17.84 -1.23
N VAL A 265 -15.47 -17.82 0.00
CA VAL A 265 -16.44 -16.81 0.45
C VAL A 265 -15.80 -15.41 0.45
N GLY A 266 -14.58 -15.27 0.97
CA GLY A 266 -13.86 -14.00 0.99
C GLY A 266 -13.58 -13.45 -0.41
N LEU A 267 -13.21 -14.32 -1.36
CA LEU A 267 -13.03 -13.96 -2.76
C LEU A 267 -14.35 -13.54 -3.41
N ALA A 268 -15.45 -14.25 -3.14
CA ALA A 268 -16.77 -13.88 -3.65
C ALA A 268 -17.20 -12.49 -3.14
N LEU A 269 -17.10 -12.25 -1.83
CA LEU A 269 -17.41 -10.95 -1.23
C LEU A 269 -16.48 -9.84 -1.75
N GLY A 270 -15.18 -10.11 -1.82
CA GLY A 270 -14.18 -9.17 -2.34
C GLY A 270 -14.44 -8.80 -3.80
N SER A 271 -14.77 -9.77 -4.64
CA SER A 271 -15.11 -9.52 -6.05
C SER A 271 -16.35 -8.63 -6.20
N ALA A 272 -17.33 -8.74 -5.30
CA ALA A 272 -18.53 -7.92 -5.32
C ALA A 272 -18.28 -6.44 -4.94
N MET A 273 -17.12 -6.13 -4.36
CA MET A 273 -16.67 -4.78 -3.98
C MET A 273 -15.82 -4.08 -5.05
N ILE A 274 -15.35 -4.81 -6.07
CA ILE A 274 -14.55 -4.22 -7.15
C ILE A 274 -15.37 -3.10 -7.84
N GLY A 275 -14.77 -1.91 -7.93
CA GLY A 275 -15.40 -0.71 -8.50
C GLY A 275 -16.33 0.07 -7.56
N LYS A 276 -16.56 -0.41 -6.33
CA LYS A 276 -17.33 0.32 -5.29
C LYS A 276 -16.44 0.92 -4.20
N ALA A 277 -15.27 0.33 -4.01
CA ALA A 277 -14.25 0.78 -3.08
C ALA A 277 -12.87 0.56 -3.73
N PRO A 278 -11.84 1.32 -3.33
CA PRO A 278 -10.46 1.11 -3.76
C PRO A 278 -9.92 -0.19 -3.15
N PHE A 279 -10.33 -1.32 -3.74
CA PHE A 279 -10.08 -2.66 -3.25
C PHE A 279 -9.44 -3.49 -4.37
N SER A 280 -8.33 -4.15 -4.05
CA SER A 280 -7.65 -5.07 -4.97
C SER A 280 -7.46 -6.44 -4.34
N LEU A 281 -7.69 -7.48 -5.13
CA LEU A 281 -7.45 -8.87 -4.73
C LEU A 281 -6.05 -9.30 -5.18
N SER A 282 -5.16 -9.47 -4.21
CA SER A 282 -3.80 -9.99 -4.44
C SER A 282 -3.75 -11.49 -4.14
N ALA A 283 -3.54 -12.31 -5.17
CA ALA A 283 -3.39 -13.76 -5.02
C ALA A 283 -2.25 -14.14 -4.05
N PRO A 284 -1.06 -13.50 -4.08
CA PRO A 284 -0.02 -13.73 -3.08
C PRO A 284 -0.48 -13.43 -1.64
N ALA A 285 -1.22 -12.33 -1.44
CA ALA A 285 -1.69 -11.95 -0.10
C ALA A 285 -2.73 -12.95 0.44
N VAL A 286 -3.64 -13.41 -0.43
CA VAL A 286 -4.64 -14.43 -0.09
C VAL A 286 -3.93 -15.75 0.26
N ALA A 287 -3.02 -16.22 -0.60
CA ALA A 287 -2.27 -17.45 -0.37
C ALA A 287 -1.46 -17.41 0.94
N THR A 288 -0.78 -16.28 1.20
CA THR A 288 -0.01 -16.08 2.43
C THR A 288 -0.91 -16.12 3.66
N SER A 289 -2.06 -15.44 3.61
CA SER A 289 -3.02 -15.41 4.71
C SER A 289 -3.62 -16.79 4.99
N SER A 290 -4.01 -17.52 3.95
CA SER A 290 -4.55 -18.87 4.07
C SER A 290 -3.50 -19.84 4.63
N GLY A 291 -2.26 -19.76 4.15
CA GLY A 291 -1.14 -20.55 4.67
C GLY A 291 -0.86 -20.27 6.14
N LEU A 292 -0.80 -18.99 6.54
CA LEU A 292 -0.63 -18.58 7.94
C LEU A 292 -1.74 -19.12 8.83
N LEU A 293 -3.00 -19.04 8.41
CA LEU A 293 -4.14 -19.57 9.18
C LEU A 293 -4.04 -21.08 9.39
N ILE A 294 -3.68 -21.84 8.36
CA ILE A 294 -3.51 -23.30 8.47
C ILE A 294 -2.36 -23.63 9.43
N VAL A 295 -1.21 -22.94 9.29
CA VAL A 295 -0.03 -23.15 10.15
C VAL A 295 -0.36 -22.83 11.61
N LEU A 296 -0.91 -21.66 11.88
CA LEU A 296 -1.24 -21.22 13.24
C LEU A 296 -2.35 -22.09 13.86
N GLY A 297 -3.37 -22.45 13.07
CA GLY A 297 -4.42 -23.37 13.50
C GLY A 297 -3.89 -24.75 13.83
N THR A 298 -2.96 -25.27 13.02
CA THR A 298 -2.29 -26.56 13.27
C THR A 298 -1.46 -26.49 14.54
N VAL A 299 -0.70 -25.42 14.77
CA VAL A 299 0.05 -25.20 16.01
C VAL A 299 -0.89 -25.19 17.22
N GLY A 300 -2.00 -24.44 17.15
CA GLY A 300 -3.01 -24.41 18.21
C GLY A 300 -3.61 -25.78 18.51
N ALA A 301 -3.91 -26.57 17.48
CA ALA A 301 -4.44 -27.91 17.62
C ALA A 301 -3.40 -28.92 18.16
N VAL A 302 -2.13 -28.83 17.75
CA VAL A 302 -1.04 -29.68 18.28
C VAL A 302 -0.89 -29.46 19.78
N VAL A 303 -0.92 -28.20 20.25
CA VAL A 303 -0.87 -27.87 21.68
C VAL A 303 -2.05 -28.49 22.43
N ALA A 304 -3.27 -28.36 21.89
CA ALA A 304 -4.47 -28.93 22.46
C ALA A 304 -4.41 -30.47 22.57
N VAL A 305 -4.07 -31.15 21.47
CA VAL A 305 -4.02 -32.62 21.41
C VAL A 305 -2.92 -33.18 22.31
N ARG A 306 -1.75 -32.53 22.35
CA ARG A 306 -0.64 -32.93 23.24
C ARG A 306 -1.03 -32.85 24.71
N HIS A 307 -1.71 -31.77 25.12
CA HIS A 307 -2.15 -31.60 26.51
C HIS A 307 -3.12 -32.71 26.94
N ILE A 308 -4.04 -33.12 26.07
CA ILE A 308 -5.04 -34.13 26.40
C ILE A 308 -4.47 -35.57 26.35
N THR A 309 -3.59 -35.86 25.39
CA THR A 309 -3.00 -37.20 25.22
C THR A 309 -1.97 -37.56 26.29
N ALA A 310 -1.43 -36.56 27.01
CA ALA A 310 -0.54 -36.72 28.16
C ALA A 310 -1.26 -37.16 29.45
N VAL A 311 -2.60 -37.13 29.49
CA VAL A 311 -3.37 -37.55 30.67
C VAL A 311 -3.48 -39.08 30.73
N ASP A 312 -3.22 -39.65 31.92
CA ASP A 312 -3.15 -41.10 32.15
C ASP A 312 -4.51 -41.80 31.88
N PRO A 313 -4.57 -42.82 31.01
CA PRO A 313 -5.80 -43.57 30.75
C PRO A 313 -6.45 -44.19 31.99
N LEU A 314 -5.69 -44.49 33.05
CA LEU A 314 -6.25 -45.01 34.32
C LEU A 314 -7.15 -43.98 35.03
N THR A 315 -6.85 -42.69 34.91
CA THR A 315 -7.70 -41.62 35.48
C THR A 315 -8.92 -41.34 34.59
N ALA A 316 -8.83 -41.58 33.29
CA ALA A 316 -9.93 -41.36 32.35
C ALA A 316 -11.04 -42.43 32.43
N LEU A 317 -10.71 -43.66 32.82
CA LEU A 317 -11.65 -44.78 32.97
C LEU A 317 -12.12 -44.99 34.42
N GLY A 318 -11.45 -44.39 35.41
CA GLY A 318 -11.69 -44.64 36.84
C GLY A 318 -12.48 -43.58 37.61
N ALA A 319 -12.94 -42.49 36.98
CA ALA A 319 -13.59 -41.37 37.69
C ALA A 319 -15.09 -41.56 38.00
N THR A 320 -15.66 -42.74 37.73
CA THR A 320 -17.05 -43.10 38.08
C THR A 320 -17.12 -44.39 38.89
N ARG A 321 -16.40 -44.40 40.01
CA ARG A 321 -16.80 -45.16 41.20
C ARG A 321 -16.75 -44.28 42.43
#